data_AF-A0A0D6P4I1-F1
#
_entry.id   AF-A0A0D6P4I1-F1
#
_cell.length_a   1.000
_cell.length_b   1.000
_cell.length_c   1.000
_cell.angle_alpha   90.00
_cell.angle_beta   90.00
_cell.angle_gamma   90.00
#
_symmetry.space_group_name_H-M   'P 1'
#
loop_
_entity.id
_entity.type
_entity.pdbx_description
1 polymer ?
#
loop_
_entity_poly.entity_id
_entity_poly.type
_entity_poly.pdbx_seq_one_letter_code
_entity_poly.pdbx_strand_id
1 'polypeptide(L)'
;MYDASVTSETPDHPGSLLQRCAGGDRLALRRLYETQGDRLYGIALRITRQQALASDAVHDAFINVWRRAGQFDPARGSAEAWLVSIVRNRALDLARRNAREVTGVEMPEQEDDAEDALSRLSRSREAEALRRCLGELDEEKRKLVILAFMDGITHTELAARLRLPLGTVKSSIRRGLQGLRRCLQP
;
A
#
# COMPACT_ATOMS: atom_id res chain seq x y z
N MET A 1 -21.77 44.62 14.05
CA MET A 1 -21.17 43.69 15.03
C MET A 1 -21.39 42.28 14.51
N TYR A 2 -20.58 41.85 13.55
CA TYR A 2 -20.66 40.52 12.96
C TYR A 2 -19.46 39.75 13.50
N ASP A 3 -19.75 38.71 14.28
CA ASP A 3 -18.77 37.92 14.99
C ASP A 3 -18.04 37.01 13.98
N ALA A 4 -16.77 37.35 13.72
CA ALA A 4 -15.87 36.54 12.93
C ALA A 4 -15.44 35.33 13.76
N SER A 5 -16.28 34.30 13.79
CA SER A 5 -15.89 32.97 14.24
C SER A 5 -14.88 32.42 13.23
N VAL A 6 -13.61 32.63 13.53
CA VAL A 6 -12.45 32.01 12.90
C VAL A 6 -12.62 30.49 13.00
N THR A 7 -13.15 29.87 11.95
CA THR A 7 -12.94 28.44 11.73
C THR A 7 -11.44 28.25 11.53
N SER A 8 -10.77 27.71 12.54
CA SER A 8 -9.39 27.27 12.45
C SER A 8 -9.30 26.20 11.36
N GLU A 9 -8.95 26.61 10.14
CA GLU A 9 -8.57 25.70 9.04
C GLU A 9 -7.36 24.91 9.51
N THR A 10 -7.61 23.74 10.08
CA THR A 10 -6.60 22.70 10.10
C THR A 10 -6.42 22.35 8.63
N PRO A 11 -5.22 22.54 8.04
CA PRO A 11 -5.01 22.22 6.62
C PRO A 11 -5.54 20.81 6.36
N ASP A 12 -6.13 20.58 5.18
CA ASP A 12 -6.70 19.30 4.71
C ASP A 12 -5.62 18.21 4.57
N HIS A 13 -4.91 17.95 5.67
CA HIS A 13 -3.83 17.01 5.78
C HIS A 13 -4.45 15.62 5.90
N PRO A 14 -4.06 14.65 5.06
CA PRO A 14 -4.70 13.33 5.02
C PRO A 14 -4.76 12.64 6.39
N GLY A 15 -3.74 12.81 7.24
CA GLY A 15 -3.74 12.26 8.60
C GLY A 15 -4.84 12.79 9.51
N SER A 16 -5.15 14.10 9.45
CA SER A 16 -6.24 14.70 10.25
C SER A 16 -7.61 14.24 9.73
N LEU A 17 -7.76 14.18 8.40
CA LEU A 17 -8.97 13.66 7.77
C LEU A 17 -9.22 12.19 8.14
N LEU A 18 -8.18 11.36 8.22
CA LEU A 18 -8.28 9.97 8.69
C LEU A 18 -8.73 9.89 10.16
N GLN A 19 -8.19 10.72 11.05
CA GLN A 19 -8.63 10.76 12.44
C GLN A 19 -10.10 11.14 12.57
N ARG A 20 -10.57 12.11 11.79
CA ARG A 20 -11.99 12.50 11.72
C ARG A 20 -12.86 11.39 11.15
N CYS A 21 -12.40 10.67 10.13
CA CYS A 21 -13.10 9.49 9.60
C CYS A 21 -13.26 8.41 10.68
N ALA A 22 -12.26 8.21 11.55
CA ALA A 22 -12.36 7.26 12.66
C ALA A 22 -13.46 7.66 13.66
N GLY A 23 -13.75 8.96 13.79
CA GLY A 23 -14.87 9.50 14.55
C GLY A 23 -16.22 9.50 13.82
N GLY A 24 -16.31 8.96 12.59
CA GLY A 24 -17.55 8.91 11.81
C GLY A 24 -17.88 10.17 11.01
N ASP A 25 -16.91 11.06 10.78
CA ASP A 25 -17.10 12.26 9.96
C ASP A 25 -17.10 11.95 8.46
N ARG A 26 -18.30 11.94 7.86
CA ARG A 26 -18.48 11.67 6.42
C ARG A 26 -17.93 12.78 5.52
N LEU A 27 -17.85 14.02 6.00
CA LEU A 27 -17.27 15.13 5.23
C LEU A 27 -15.76 14.97 5.14
N ALA A 28 -15.12 14.48 6.20
CA ALA A 28 -13.70 14.16 6.18
C ALA A 28 -13.37 13.09 5.13
N LEU A 29 -14.19 12.04 5.01
CA LEU A 29 -14.00 11.01 3.97
C LEU A 29 -14.14 11.58 2.56
N ARG A 30 -15.15 12.45 2.34
CA ARG A 30 -15.34 13.15 1.07
C ARG A 30 -14.11 13.99 0.72
N ARG A 31 -13.63 14.83 1.64
CA ARG A 31 -12.43 15.66 1.44
C ARG A 31 -11.20 14.81 1.15
N LEU A 32 -11.05 13.68 1.82
CA LEU A 32 -9.95 12.75 1.57
C LEU A 32 -10.02 12.17 0.16
N TYR A 33 -11.23 11.85 -0.33
CA TYR A 33 -11.44 11.40 -1.69
C TYR A 33 -11.13 12.50 -2.72
N GLU A 34 -11.65 13.71 -2.51
CA GLU A 34 -11.41 14.86 -3.41
C GLU A 34 -9.92 15.21 -3.52
N THR A 35 -9.14 15.06 -2.45
CA THR A 35 -7.73 15.44 -2.42
C THR A 35 -6.76 14.33 -2.82
N GLN A 36 -7.10 13.05 -2.56
CA GLN A 36 -6.21 11.91 -2.81
C GLN A 36 -6.68 10.98 -3.93
N GLY A 37 -7.95 11.06 -4.34
CA GLY A 37 -8.61 10.12 -5.25
C GLY A 37 -7.87 9.98 -6.58
N ASP A 38 -7.56 11.08 -7.27
CA ASP A 38 -6.92 11.07 -8.59
C ASP A 38 -5.53 10.43 -8.56
N ARG A 39 -4.73 10.78 -7.54
CA ARG A 39 -3.40 10.19 -7.34
C ARG A 39 -3.50 8.68 -7.10
N LEU A 40 -4.42 8.26 -6.25
CA LEU A 40 -4.64 6.85 -5.93
C LEU A 40 -5.19 6.08 -7.14
N TYR A 41 -6.05 6.70 -7.93
CA TYR A 41 -6.53 6.16 -9.20
C TYR A 41 -5.39 5.96 -10.20
N GLY A 42 -4.49 6.92 -10.36
CA GLY A 42 -3.31 6.77 -11.22
C GLY A 42 -2.43 5.59 -10.80
N ILE A 43 -2.27 5.36 -9.49
CA ILE A 43 -1.56 4.18 -8.95
C ILE A 43 -2.31 2.89 -9.29
N ALA A 44 -3.62 2.84 -9.03
CA ALA A 44 -4.45 1.67 -9.31
C ALA A 44 -4.47 1.33 -10.81
N LEU A 45 -4.54 2.34 -11.68
CA LEU A 45 -4.53 2.19 -13.13
C LEU A 45 -3.21 1.62 -13.63
N ARG A 46 -2.08 2.05 -13.07
CA ARG A 46 -0.77 1.50 -13.45
C ARG A 46 -0.63 0.01 -13.09
N ILE A 47 -1.29 -0.43 -12.02
CA ILE A 47 -1.30 -1.82 -11.56
C ILE A 47 -2.27 -2.67 -12.39
N THR A 48 -3.52 -2.24 -12.49
CA THR A 48 -4.60 -3.01 -13.12
C THR A 48 -4.56 -2.96 -14.64
N ARG A 49 -3.96 -1.92 -15.23
CA ARG A 49 -3.93 -1.63 -16.67
C ARG A 49 -5.32 -1.57 -17.31
N GLN A 50 -6.39 -1.40 -16.52
CA GLN A 50 -7.77 -1.34 -16.96
C GLN A 50 -8.55 -0.31 -16.13
N GLN A 51 -9.26 0.59 -16.80
CA GLN A 51 -9.95 1.71 -16.13
C GLN A 51 -11.06 1.24 -15.17
N ALA A 52 -11.85 0.23 -15.58
CA ALA A 52 -12.92 -0.32 -14.74
C ALA A 52 -12.36 -0.88 -13.41
N LEU A 53 -11.35 -1.75 -13.49
CA LEU A 53 -10.71 -2.32 -12.30
C LEU A 53 -10.01 -1.27 -11.43
N ALA A 54 -9.42 -0.24 -12.05
CA ALA A 54 -8.80 0.86 -11.31
C ALA A 54 -9.85 1.67 -10.52
N SER A 55 -10.99 1.96 -11.14
CA SER A 55 -12.11 2.66 -10.49
C SER A 55 -12.65 1.86 -9.32
N ASP A 56 -12.87 0.56 -9.52
CA ASP A 56 -13.33 -0.35 -8.46
C ASP A 56 -12.33 -0.43 -7.32
N ALA A 57 -11.02 -0.53 -7.62
CA ALA A 57 -9.96 -0.58 -6.63
C ALA A 57 -9.98 0.64 -5.70
N VAL A 58 -10.12 1.84 -6.27
CA VAL A 58 -10.19 3.08 -5.49
C VAL A 58 -11.48 3.12 -4.68
N HIS A 59 -12.63 2.81 -5.29
CA HIS A 59 -13.91 2.81 -4.60
C HIS A 59 -13.89 1.91 -3.36
N ASP A 60 -13.48 0.66 -3.55
CA ASP A 60 -13.34 -0.32 -2.49
C ASP A 60 -12.31 0.08 -1.43
N ALA A 61 -11.20 0.70 -1.85
CA ALA A 61 -10.19 1.20 -0.94
C ALA A 61 -10.77 2.29 -0.03
N PHE A 62 -11.58 3.22 -0.53
CA PHE A 62 -12.21 4.26 0.29
C PHE A 62 -13.27 3.69 1.26
N ILE A 63 -13.99 2.63 0.87
CA ILE A 63 -14.84 1.87 1.80
C ILE A 63 -13.98 1.25 2.92
N ASN A 64 -12.81 0.70 2.57
CA ASN A 64 -11.89 0.11 3.54
C ASN A 64 -11.28 1.17 4.46
N VAL A 65 -10.89 2.32 3.91
CA VAL A 65 -10.42 3.49 4.67
C VAL A 65 -11.46 3.90 5.70
N TRP A 66 -12.74 4.05 5.31
CA TRP A 66 -13.81 4.35 6.25
C TRP A 66 -13.89 3.34 7.41
N ARG A 67 -13.84 2.04 7.11
CA ARG A 67 -13.95 0.97 8.11
C ARG A 67 -12.72 0.86 9.02
N ARG A 68 -11.54 1.27 8.54
CA ARG A 68 -10.25 1.05 9.21
C ARG A 68 -9.51 2.33 9.57
N ALA A 69 -10.14 3.49 9.43
CA ALA A 69 -9.53 4.79 9.72
C ALA A 69 -8.91 4.83 11.13
N GLY A 70 -9.55 4.22 12.13
CA GLY A 70 -9.03 4.13 13.50
C GLY A 70 -7.77 3.26 13.67
N GLN A 71 -7.34 2.52 12.63
CA GLN A 71 -6.09 1.76 12.64
C GLN A 71 -4.90 2.57 12.10
N PHE A 72 -5.15 3.76 11.54
CA PHE A 72 -4.09 4.66 11.13
C PHE A 72 -3.34 5.17 12.37
N ASP A 73 -2.02 5.06 12.34
CA ASP A 73 -1.13 5.50 13.39
C ASP A 73 0.00 6.34 12.77
N PRO A 74 0.05 7.66 13.03
CA PRO A 74 1.07 8.54 12.47
C PRO A 74 2.49 8.18 12.93
N ALA A 75 2.67 7.45 14.04
CA ALA A 75 3.99 6.97 14.48
C ALA A 75 4.52 5.81 13.62
N ARG A 76 3.64 5.16 12.84
CA ARG A 76 3.97 4.01 11.99
C ARG A 76 4.21 4.38 10.52
N GLY A 77 3.83 5.58 10.08
CA GLY A 77 4.06 6.07 8.73
C GLY A 77 3.12 7.22 8.35
N SER A 78 3.35 7.81 7.18
CA SER A 78 2.50 8.88 6.68
C SER A 78 1.12 8.36 6.25
N ALA A 79 0.12 9.25 6.30
CA ALA A 79 -1.24 8.94 5.86
C ALA A 79 -1.29 8.60 4.36
N GLU A 80 -0.48 9.28 3.55
CA GLU A 80 -0.34 9.00 2.12
C GLU A 80 0.17 7.59 1.88
N ALA A 81 1.23 7.17 2.59
CA ALA A 81 1.78 5.82 2.45
C ALA A 81 0.77 4.75 2.87
N TRP A 82 -0.01 5.03 3.92
CA TRP A 82 -1.08 4.14 4.37
C TRP A 82 -2.20 4.00 3.32
N LEU A 83 -2.67 5.12 2.74
CA LEU A 83 -3.67 5.13 1.67
C LEU A 83 -3.19 4.41 0.41
N VAL A 84 -1.97 4.70 -0.02
CA VAL A 84 -1.33 4.03 -1.16
C VAL A 84 -1.26 2.52 -0.94
N SER A 85 -0.94 2.07 0.27
CA SER A 85 -0.88 0.64 0.60
C SER A 85 -2.25 -0.03 0.47
N ILE A 86 -3.33 0.61 0.92
CA ILE A 86 -4.68 0.05 0.81
C ILE A 86 -5.09 -0.07 -0.66
N VAL A 87 -4.92 1.00 -1.44
CA VAL A 87 -5.30 1.02 -2.87
C VAL A 87 -4.46 0.04 -3.68
N ARG A 88 -3.14 0.01 -3.45
CA ARG A 88 -2.24 -0.92 -4.11
C ARG A 88 -2.67 -2.36 -3.89
N ASN A 89 -2.95 -2.74 -2.65
CA ASN A 89 -3.38 -4.11 -2.33
C ASN A 89 -4.68 -4.46 -3.05
N ARG A 90 -5.67 -3.55 -3.03
CA ARG A 90 -6.95 -3.79 -3.72
C ARG A 90 -6.78 -3.89 -5.24
N ALA A 91 -5.93 -3.05 -5.82
CA ALA A 91 -5.64 -3.06 -7.26
C ALA A 91 -4.93 -4.35 -7.68
N LEU A 92 -3.95 -4.83 -6.91
CA LEU A 92 -3.28 -6.11 -7.16
C LEU A 92 -4.25 -7.30 -7.07
N ASP A 93 -5.10 -7.31 -6.03
CA ASP A 93 -6.12 -8.36 -5.86
C ASP A 93 -7.07 -8.42 -7.06
N LEU A 94 -7.54 -7.27 -7.55
CA LEU A 94 -8.43 -7.18 -8.72
C LEU A 94 -7.72 -7.59 -10.02
N ALA A 95 -6.49 -7.12 -10.23
CA ALA A 95 -5.70 -7.47 -11.40
C ALA A 95 -5.48 -8.99 -11.50
N ARG A 96 -5.21 -9.65 -10.37
CA ARG A 96 -5.06 -11.11 -10.30
C ARG A 96 -6.34 -11.87 -10.59
N ARG A 97 -7.46 -11.45 -9.97
CA ARG A 97 -8.77 -12.08 -10.21
C ARG A 97 -9.16 -11.99 -11.67
N ASN A 98 -9.04 -10.79 -12.25
CA ASN A 98 -9.31 -10.58 -13.66
C ASN A 98 -8.41 -11.44 -14.55
N ALA A 99 -7.11 -11.55 -14.23
CA ALA A 99 -6.23 -12.42 -15.00
C ALA A 99 -6.69 -13.88 -14.96
N ARG A 100 -7.03 -14.42 -13.78
CA ARG A 100 -7.57 -15.79 -13.63
C ARG A 100 -8.86 -16.01 -14.42
N GLU A 101 -9.77 -15.03 -14.42
CA GLU A 101 -11.04 -15.10 -15.14
C GLU A 101 -10.89 -15.04 -16.66
N VAL A 102 -9.99 -14.19 -17.16
CA VAL A 102 -9.79 -13.99 -18.60
C VAL A 102 -9.01 -15.13 -19.25
N THR A 103 -7.99 -15.68 -18.59
CA THR A 103 -7.12 -16.70 -19.20
C THR A 103 -7.55 -18.13 -18.89
N GLY A 104 -8.43 -18.38 -17.91
CA GLY A 104 -8.78 -19.74 -17.45
C GLY A 104 -7.59 -20.54 -16.91
N VAL A 105 -6.44 -19.89 -16.82
CA VAL A 105 -5.12 -20.39 -16.47
C VAL A 105 -4.68 -19.49 -15.32
N GLU A 106 -4.30 -20.05 -14.17
CA GLU A 106 -3.48 -19.30 -13.22
C GLU A 106 -2.36 -18.68 -14.04
N MET A 107 -2.27 -17.33 -14.07
CA MET A 107 -1.15 -16.66 -14.74
C MET A 107 0.10 -17.50 -14.47
N PRO A 108 0.86 -17.91 -15.51
CA PRO A 108 2.10 -18.61 -15.24
C PRO A 108 2.78 -17.73 -14.21
N GLU A 109 3.06 -18.31 -13.05
CA GLU A 109 3.85 -17.64 -12.06
C GLU A 109 5.02 -17.08 -12.87
N GLN A 110 5.03 -15.77 -13.16
CA GLN A 110 6.28 -15.16 -13.55
C GLN A 110 7.20 -15.63 -12.44
N GLU A 111 8.35 -16.21 -12.78
CA GLU A 111 9.33 -16.55 -11.76
C GLU A 111 9.49 -15.27 -10.94
N ASP A 112 8.87 -15.29 -9.76
CA ASP A 112 8.65 -14.10 -8.96
C ASP A 112 10.01 -13.91 -8.33
N ASP A 113 10.85 -13.25 -9.11
CA ASP A 113 12.25 -13.06 -8.83
C ASP A 113 12.36 -11.73 -8.12
N ALA A 114 12.73 -11.83 -6.85
CA ALA A 114 12.98 -10.66 -6.03
C ALA A 114 14.04 -9.75 -6.69
N GLU A 115 14.97 -10.29 -7.48
CA GLU A 115 15.97 -9.50 -8.18
C GLU A 115 15.36 -8.73 -9.36
N ASP A 116 14.52 -9.36 -10.19
CA ASP A 116 13.77 -8.68 -11.26
C ASP A 116 12.85 -7.61 -10.69
N ALA A 117 12.13 -7.93 -9.61
CA ALA A 117 11.27 -6.99 -8.92
C ALA A 117 12.07 -5.76 -8.44
N LEU A 118 13.19 -5.97 -7.74
CA LEU A 118 14.07 -4.90 -7.23
C LEU A 118 14.65 -4.02 -8.35
N SER A 119 14.91 -4.59 -9.53
CA SER A 119 15.40 -3.86 -10.70
C SER A 119 14.43 -2.76 -11.15
N ARG A 120 13.11 -2.94 -10.94
CA ARG A 120 12.04 -2.01 -11.35
C ARG A 120 11.92 -0.75 -10.48
N LEU A 121 12.68 -0.62 -9.38
CA LEU A 121 12.72 0.61 -8.59
C LEU A 121 13.22 1.81 -9.42
N SER A 122 12.73 3.02 -9.14
CA SER A 122 13.20 4.25 -9.81
C SER A 122 14.69 4.51 -9.56
N ARG A 123 15.32 5.38 -10.36
CA ARG A 123 16.70 5.86 -10.13
C ARG A 123 16.78 7.10 -9.23
N SER A 124 15.80 7.27 -8.33
CA SER A 124 15.81 8.40 -7.38
C SER A 124 16.76 8.11 -6.21
N ARG A 125 17.25 9.16 -5.53
CA ARG A 125 18.11 9.01 -4.34
C ARG A 125 17.45 8.17 -3.24
N GLU A 126 16.14 8.34 -3.05
CA GLU A 126 15.36 7.56 -2.08
C GLU A 126 15.27 6.08 -2.47
N ALA A 127 15.12 5.80 -3.77
CA ALA A 127 15.09 4.42 -4.27
C ALA A 127 16.47 3.75 -4.17
N GLU A 128 17.55 4.51 -4.37
CA GLU A 128 18.93 4.04 -4.16
C GLU A 128 19.18 3.69 -2.69
N ALA A 129 18.75 4.56 -1.76
CA ALA A 129 18.83 4.30 -0.32
C ALA A 129 18.01 3.05 0.06
N LEU A 130 16.81 2.89 -0.50
CA LEU A 130 15.98 1.71 -0.29
C LEU A 130 16.65 0.43 -0.83
N ARG A 131 17.23 0.45 -2.04
CA ARG A 131 17.98 -0.69 -2.60
C ARG A 131 19.13 -1.10 -1.69
N ARG A 132 19.93 -0.13 -1.23
CA ARG A 132 21.03 -0.39 -0.30
C ARG A 132 20.53 -1.04 0.99
N CYS A 133 19.52 -0.46 1.63
CA CYS A 133 18.96 -0.99 2.88
C CYS A 133 18.31 -2.37 2.70
N LEU A 134 17.71 -2.66 1.54
CA LEU A 134 17.23 -4.01 1.20
C LEU A 134 18.37 -5.01 1.11
N GLY A 135 19.54 -4.60 0.59
CA GLY A 135 20.76 -5.41 0.58
C GLY A 135 21.36 -5.71 1.96
N GLU A 136 21.03 -4.94 2.99
CA GLU A 136 21.46 -5.19 4.38
C GLU A 136 20.57 -6.20 5.12
N LEU A 137 19.40 -6.54 4.57
CA LEU A 137 18.54 -7.56 5.14
C LEU A 137 19.07 -8.96 4.82
N ASP A 138 18.86 -9.86 5.77
CA ASP A 138 19.01 -11.30 5.55
C ASP A 138 18.17 -11.76 4.34
N GLU A 139 18.75 -12.66 3.54
CA GLU A 139 18.26 -13.05 2.21
C GLU A 139 16.78 -13.46 2.23
N GLU A 140 16.38 -14.27 3.21
CA GLU A 140 15.02 -14.77 3.32
C GLU A 140 14.03 -13.62 3.60
N LYS A 141 14.40 -12.68 4.49
CA LYS A 141 13.57 -11.51 4.82
C LYS A 141 13.50 -10.54 3.65
N ARG A 142 14.62 -10.33 2.97
CA ARG A 142 14.73 -9.49 1.77
C ARG A 142 13.78 -9.99 0.70
N LYS A 143 13.86 -11.28 0.37
CA LYS A 143 12.98 -11.94 -0.60
C LYS A 143 11.50 -11.79 -0.22
N LEU A 144 11.14 -12.10 1.03
CA LEU A 144 9.76 -11.97 1.50
C LEU A 144 9.22 -10.54 1.41
N VAL A 145 10.03 -9.53 1.75
CA VAL A 145 9.63 -8.12 1.65
C VAL A 145 9.47 -7.71 0.19
N ILE A 146 10.41 -8.06 -0.68
CA ILE A 146 10.34 -7.69 -2.10
C ILE A 146 9.09 -8.31 -2.74
N LEU A 147 8.88 -9.62 -2.59
CA LEU A 147 7.74 -10.30 -3.19
C LEU A 147 6.39 -9.75 -2.69
N ALA A 148 6.29 -9.46 -1.40
CA ALA A 148 5.07 -8.89 -0.83
C ALA A 148 4.79 -7.47 -1.34
N PHE A 149 5.82 -6.63 -1.44
CA PHE A 149 5.65 -5.20 -1.69
C PHE A 149 5.93 -4.77 -3.13
N MET A 150 6.55 -5.58 -3.97
CA MET A 150 6.86 -5.26 -5.36
C MET A 150 5.96 -6.05 -6.30
N ASP A 151 5.95 -7.38 -6.16
CA ASP A 151 5.08 -8.27 -6.95
C ASP A 151 3.67 -8.38 -6.36
N GLY A 152 3.50 -7.86 -5.14
CA GLY A 152 2.21 -7.74 -4.49
C GLY A 152 1.69 -9.05 -3.90
N ILE A 153 2.52 -10.09 -3.80
CA ILE A 153 2.09 -11.43 -3.40
C ILE A 153 1.52 -11.35 -1.98
N THR A 154 0.32 -11.87 -1.78
CA THR A 154 -0.29 -11.77 -0.45
C THR A 154 0.47 -12.64 0.56
N HIS A 155 0.39 -12.31 1.85
CA HIS A 155 1.04 -13.12 2.88
C HIS A 155 0.57 -14.59 2.87
N THR A 156 -0.68 -14.83 2.49
CA THR A 156 -1.25 -16.18 2.40
C THR A 156 -0.68 -16.94 1.19
N GLU A 157 -0.53 -16.28 0.04
CA GLU A 157 0.09 -16.86 -1.15
C GLU A 157 1.59 -17.13 -0.91
N LEU A 158 2.31 -16.22 -0.26
CA LEU A 158 3.71 -16.44 0.15
C LEU A 158 3.84 -17.64 1.09
N ALA A 159 2.94 -17.76 2.08
CA ALA A 159 2.92 -18.88 3.00
C ALA A 159 2.71 -20.22 2.27
N ALA A 160 1.74 -20.26 1.35
CA ALA A 160 1.48 -21.45 0.54
C ALA A 160 2.66 -21.80 -0.37
N ARG A 161 3.20 -20.81 -1.09
CA ARG A 161 4.25 -21.01 -2.11
C ARG A 161 5.60 -21.38 -1.51
N LEU A 162 5.98 -20.73 -0.41
CA LEU A 162 7.23 -21.02 0.30
C LEU A 162 7.10 -22.16 1.32
N ARG A 163 5.90 -22.73 1.47
CA ARG A 163 5.58 -23.77 2.47
C ARG A 163 5.97 -23.35 3.89
N LEU A 164 5.76 -22.07 4.20
CA LEU A 164 6.03 -21.46 5.50
C LEU A 164 4.71 -21.20 6.25
N PRO A 165 4.67 -21.31 7.59
CA PRO A 165 3.51 -20.89 8.35
C PRO A 165 3.20 -19.40 8.11
N LEU A 166 1.91 -19.05 7.99
CA LEU A 166 1.48 -17.65 7.79
C LEU A 166 2.00 -16.71 8.89
N GLY A 167 2.09 -17.20 10.13
CA GLY A 167 2.70 -16.46 11.24
C GLY A 167 4.17 -16.14 11.00
N THR A 168 4.93 -17.09 10.46
CA THR A 168 6.33 -16.91 10.09
C THR A 168 6.48 -15.84 9.02
N VAL A 169 5.73 -15.95 7.92
CA VAL A 169 5.74 -14.96 6.82
C VAL A 169 5.45 -13.55 7.35
N LYS A 170 4.35 -13.37 8.08
CA LYS A 170 3.99 -12.08 8.69
C LYS A 170 5.08 -11.55 9.63
N SER A 171 5.66 -12.41 10.46
CA SER A 171 6.70 -12.01 11.42
C SER A 171 8.01 -11.63 10.73
N SER A 172 8.41 -12.36 9.68
CA SER A 172 9.63 -12.12 8.91
C SER A 172 9.52 -10.83 8.10
N ILE A 173 8.38 -10.60 7.43
CA ILE A 173 8.09 -9.33 6.74
C ILE A 173 8.12 -8.16 7.73
N ARG A 174 7.43 -8.30 8.89
CA ARG A 174 7.45 -7.25 9.92
C ARG A 174 8.87 -6.91 10.38
N ARG A 175 9.71 -7.92 10.64
CA ARG A 175 11.11 -7.72 11.04
C ARG A 175 11.94 -7.09 9.91
N GLY A 176 11.73 -7.50 8.66
CA GLY A 176 12.36 -6.89 7.49
C GLY A 176 12.06 -5.41 7.38
N LEU A 177 10.77 -5.03 7.49
CA LEU A 177 10.34 -3.62 7.48
C LEU A 177 10.93 -2.81 8.65
N GLN A 178 11.05 -3.40 9.85
CA GLN A 178 11.73 -2.77 10.98
C GLN A 178 13.24 -2.56 10.73
N GLY A 179 13.89 -3.49 10.02
CA GLY A 179 15.28 -3.33 9.56
C GLY A 179 15.40 -2.17 8.58
N LEU A 180 14.56 -2.13 7.55
CA LEU A 180 14.55 -1.06 6.56
C LEU A 180 14.30 0.30 7.19
N ARG A 181 13.35 0.41 8.12
CA ARG A 181 13.08 1.66 8.83
C ARG A 181 14.32 2.16 9.57
N ARG A 182 15.06 1.29 10.26
CA ARG A 182 16.29 1.67 10.97
C ARG A 182 17.41 2.11 10.03
N CYS A 183 17.55 1.47 8.87
CA CYS A 183 18.57 1.85 7.88
C CYS A 183 18.23 3.16 7.14
N LEU A 184 16.94 3.42 6.91
CA LEU A 184 16.47 4.62 6.19
C LEU A 184 16.31 5.86 7.07
N GLN A 185 16.21 5.69 8.39
CA GLN A 185 16.18 6.79 9.37
C GLN A 185 17.63 7.02 9.86
N PRO A 186 18.31 8.10 9.43
CA PRO A 186 19.62 8.46 9.96
C PRO A 186 19.56 8.88 11.44
#